data_AF-A0A519NL03-F1
#
_entry.id   AF-A0A519NL03-F1
#
_cell.length_a   1.000
_cell.length_b   1.000
_cell.length_c   1.000
_cell.angle_alpha   90.00
_cell.angle_beta   90.00
_cell.angle_gamma   90.00
#
_symmetry.space_group_name_H-M   'P 1'
#
loop_
_entity.id
_entity.type
_entity.pdbx_description
1 polymer ?
#
loop_
_entity_poly.entity_id
_entity_poly.type
_entity_poly.pdbx_seq_one_letter_code
_entity_poly.pdbx_strand_id
1 'polypeptide(L)'
;MASLYQVKVISINQEDKSLTLDINSFHPDALYFSDNLGFAMRLLHDSATGTSALGKAIDPACLFNKYWLAQNVKGFISGCELMEVHSADDTEIKYNGKYHYWRAEAGQPGAKVRIKVTDSAWLSHLSANSQWKSSAYDAEVDYVSRETIAPKSEEGVFSQDYQNSGGWIAINPEVLDFDTKSWPKQVYLPKYSVKSYRRADKMTQNDLSPAVIGQLLFKTVFVLTRSGNKAFGLFFPVDGKFGVMQFLNTGRSGAFFELSEIVTFGVAEFNVNDDTKVIVFG
;
A
#
# COMPACT_ATOMS: atom_id res chain seq x y z
N MET A 1 3.72 4.12 13.66
CA MET A 1 4.59 5.31 13.56
C MET A 1 3.89 6.47 14.22
N ALA A 2 4.64 7.35 14.90
CA ALA A 2 4.08 8.58 15.43
C ALA A 2 3.69 9.52 14.28
N SER A 3 2.63 10.31 14.48
CA SER A 3 2.27 11.37 13.54
C SER A 3 3.15 12.60 13.79
N LEU A 4 3.62 13.20 12.70
CA LEU A 4 4.56 14.33 12.69
C LEU A 4 3.83 15.66 12.45
N TYR A 5 2.82 15.63 11.59
CA TYR A 5 2.11 16.81 11.10
C TYR A 5 0.60 16.70 11.27
N GLN A 6 -0.03 17.83 11.52
CA GLN A 6 -1.46 18.06 11.37
C GLN A 6 -1.66 18.72 9.99
N VAL A 7 -2.47 18.09 9.14
CA VAL A 7 -2.68 18.54 7.76
C VAL A 7 -4.12 18.99 7.61
N LYS A 8 -4.34 20.08 6.88
CA LYS A 8 -5.66 20.63 6.55
C LYS A 8 -5.74 20.99 5.06
N VAL A 9 -6.83 20.61 4.41
CA VAL A 9 -7.12 21.06 3.05
C VAL A 9 -7.65 22.49 3.06
N ILE A 10 -6.94 23.38 2.37
CA ILE A 10 -7.35 24.77 2.14
C ILE A 10 -8.26 24.86 0.91
N SER A 11 -7.84 24.25 -0.21
CA SER A 11 -8.58 24.27 -1.46
C SER A 11 -8.28 23.04 -2.32
N ILE A 12 -9.24 22.68 -3.18
CA ILE A 12 -9.11 21.62 -4.18
C ILE A 12 -9.58 22.20 -5.52
N ASN A 13 -8.78 22.05 -6.56
CA ASN A 13 -9.14 22.34 -7.94
C ASN A 13 -9.11 21.03 -8.75
N GLN A 14 -10.29 20.51 -9.08
CA GLN A 14 -10.41 19.25 -9.81
C GLN A 14 -9.95 19.36 -11.26
N GLU A 15 -10.09 20.53 -11.89
CA GLU A 15 -9.69 20.76 -13.29
C GLU A 15 -8.16 20.87 -13.44
N ASP A 16 -7.50 21.62 -12.56
CA ASP A 16 -6.03 21.70 -12.49
C ASP A 16 -5.40 20.48 -11.77
N LYS A 17 -6.24 19.56 -11.28
CA LYS A 17 -5.83 18.36 -10.53
C LYS A 17 -4.90 18.71 -9.37
N SER A 18 -5.23 19.77 -8.63
CA SER A 18 -4.37 20.33 -7.60
C SER A 18 -5.12 20.54 -6.29
N LEU A 19 -4.38 20.53 -5.19
CA LEU A 19 -4.87 20.93 -3.88
C LEU A 19 -3.82 21.76 -3.16
N THR A 20 -4.31 22.63 -2.28
CA THR A 20 -3.46 23.38 -1.35
C THR A 20 -3.71 22.87 0.06
N LEU A 21 -2.64 22.53 0.76
CA LEU A 21 -2.62 22.05 2.13
C LEU A 21 -1.98 23.11 3.03
N ASP A 22 -2.50 23.22 4.25
CA ASP A 22 -1.81 23.84 5.37
C ASP A 22 -1.35 22.72 6.33
N ILE A 23 -0.07 22.70 6.64
CA ILE A 23 0.61 21.63 7.37
C ILE A 23 1.23 22.27 8.60
N ASN A 24 0.86 21.81 9.79
CA ASN A 24 1.40 22.29 11.05
C ASN A 24 2.12 21.13 11.75
N SER A 25 3.35 21.36 12.18
CA SER A 25 4.09 20.37 12.97
C SER A 25 3.59 20.37 14.42
N PHE A 26 3.53 19.20 15.03
CA PHE A 26 3.24 19.07 16.46
C PHE A 26 4.12 18.03 17.16
N HIS A 27 5.05 17.41 16.43
CA HIS A 27 5.97 16.41 16.95
C HIS A 27 7.41 16.95 16.87
N PRO A 28 8.27 16.72 17.88
CA PRO A 28 9.65 17.22 17.87
C PRO A 28 10.50 16.69 16.70
N ASP A 29 10.18 15.51 16.17
CA ASP A 29 10.87 14.93 15.01
C ASP A 29 10.41 15.50 13.65
N ALA A 30 9.29 16.24 13.62
CA ALA A 30 8.92 17.02 12.47
C ALA A 30 9.85 18.23 12.47
N LEU A 31 10.95 18.16 11.72
CA LEU A 31 11.97 19.21 11.73
C LEU A 31 12.06 19.95 10.40
N TYR A 32 11.25 19.61 9.40
CA TYR A 32 11.32 20.24 8.08
C TYR A 32 10.01 20.23 7.31
N PHE A 33 9.90 21.14 6.33
CA PHE A 33 8.92 21.07 5.25
C PHE A 33 9.63 20.90 3.91
N SER A 34 8.96 20.25 2.96
CA SER A 34 9.59 19.84 1.70
C SER A 34 8.61 19.87 0.54
N ASP A 35 9.14 20.15 -0.65
CA ASP A 35 8.49 20.03 -1.95
C ASP A 35 8.77 18.66 -2.62
N ASN A 36 9.37 17.72 -1.89
CA ASN A 36 9.65 16.37 -2.38
C ASN A 36 8.35 15.61 -2.76
N LEU A 37 8.33 14.94 -3.92
CA LEU A 37 7.14 14.23 -4.39
C LEU A 37 6.74 13.06 -3.49
N GLY A 38 7.70 12.38 -2.87
CA GLY A 38 7.47 11.30 -1.91
C GLY A 38 6.87 11.81 -0.60
N PHE A 39 7.27 13.00 -0.15
CA PHE A 39 6.63 13.69 0.98
C PHE A 39 5.16 13.99 0.66
N ALA A 40 4.88 14.61 -0.50
CA ALA A 40 3.53 14.86 -0.99
C ALA A 40 2.67 13.59 -1.11
N MET A 41 3.25 12.51 -1.62
CA MET A 41 2.59 11.22 -1.78
C MET A 41 2.13 10.63 -0.45
N ARG A 42 2.98 10.70 0.58
CA ARG A 42 2.65 10.23 1.93
C ARG A 42 1.59 11.10 2.59
N LEU A 43 1.69 12.43 2.45
CA LEU A 43 0.66 13.34 2.98
C LEU A 43 -0.72 12.96 2.45
N LEU A 44 -0.84 12.74 1.15
CA LEU A 44 -2.10 12.34 0.52
C LEU A 44 -2.52 10.92 0.92
N HIS A 45 -1.61 9.96 0.95
CA HIS A 45 -1.96 8.59 1.32
C HIS A 45 -2.42 8.45 2.79
N ASP A 46 -1.83 9.20 3.72
CA ASP A 46 -2.24 9.20 5.13
C ASP A 46 -3.69 9.69 5.32
N SER A 47 -4.22 10.48 4.38
CA SER A 47 -5.64 10.89 4.37
C SER A 47 -6.59 9.85 3.77
N ALA A 48 -6.03 8.88 3.04
CA ALA A 48 -6.77 7.95 2.22
C ALA A 48 -7.33 6.81 3.07
N THR A 49 -8.65 6.63 3.05
CA THR A 49 -9.27 5.43 3.64
C THR A 49 -9.04 4.24 2.73
N GLY A 50 -9.14 3.01 3.27
CA GLY A 50 -9.01 1.78 2.47
C GLY A 50 -10.01 1.63 1.32
N THR A 51 -11.06 2.46 1.27
CA THR A 51 -12.07 2.49 0.21
C THR A 51 -11.86 3.59 -0.83
N SER A 52 -11.02 4.60 -0.52
CA SER A 52 -10.65 5.65 -1.47
C SER A 52 -9.84 5.09 -2.64
N ALA A 53 -9.87 5.77 -3.79
CA ALA A 53 -9.09 5.38 -4.96
C ALA A 53 -7.59 5.23 -4.61
N LEU A 54 -7.02 6.24 -3.95
CA LEU A 54 -5.61 6.24 -3.55
C LEU A 54 -5.30 5.12 -2.55
N GLY A 55 -6.17 4.93 -1.56
CA GLY A 55 -6.03 3.88 -0.55
C GLY A 55 -6.18 2.47 -1.12
N LYS A 56 -7.00 2.27 -2.17
CA LYS A 56 -7.08 1.01 -2.91
C LYS A 56 -5.87 0.78 -3.81
N ALA A 57 -5.33 1.84 -4.41
CA ALA A 57 -4.21 1.76 -5.34
C ALA A 57 -2.88 1.44 -4.64
N ILE A 58 -2.66 1.93 -3.42
CA ILE A 58 -1.32 1.86 -2.80
C ILE A 58 -1.36 1.11 -1.48
N ASP A 59 -0.51 0.11 -1.37
CA ASP A 59 -0.18 -0.51 -0.11
C ASP A 59 0.69 0.44 0.74
N PRO A 60 0.37 0.67 2.02
CA PRO A 60 1.21 1.49 2.90
C PRO A 60 2.70 1.12 2.83
N ALA A 61 3.02 -0.17 2.68
CA ALA A 61 4.40 -0.63 2.65
C ALA A 61 5.17 -0.16 1.39
N CYS A 62 4.47 0.13 0.28
CA CYS A 62 5.08 0.74 -0.91
C CYS A 62 5.68 2.12 -0.59
N LEU A 63 5.05 2.88 0.31
CA LEU A 63 5.55 4.21 0.68
C LEU A 63 6.91 4.12 1.37
N PHE A 64 7.26 2.99 1.99
CA PHE A 64 8.57 2.81 2.66
C PHE A 64 9.64 2.22 1.72
N ASN A 65 9.25 1.78 0.52
CA ASN A 65 10.16 1.17 -0.43
C ASN A 65 10.74 2.24 -1.37
N LYS A 66 12.03 2.56 -1.20
CA LYS A 66 12.74 3.55 -2.03
C LYS A 66 12.68 3.24 -3.53
N TYR A 67 12.81 1.97 -3.92
CA TYR A 67 12.71 1.56 -5.31
C TYR A 67 11.29 1.81 -5.85
N TRP A 68 10.26 1.44 -5.08
CA TRP A 68 8.87 1.72 -5.48
C TRP A 68 8.63 3.21 -5.66
N LEU A 69 9.07 4.04 -4.70
CA LEU A 69 8.91 5.49 -4.75
C LEU A 69 9.57 6.09 -6.00
N ALA A 70 10.84 5.72 -6.25
CA ALA A 70 11.59 6.17 -7.41
C ALA A 70 10.87 5.85 -8.73
N GLN A 71 10.28 4.65 -8.81
CA GLN A 71 9.69 4.13 -10.04
C GLN A 71 8.22 4.52 -10.26
N ASN A 72 7.47 4.94 -9.23
CA ASN A 72 6.01 5.06 -9.32
C ASN A 72 5.45 6.44 -8.94
N VAL A 73 6.13 7.21 -8.09
CA VAL A 73 5.54 8.45 -7.52
C VAL A 73 5.12 9.44 -8.60
N LYS A 74 5.92 9.61 -9.67
CA LYS A 74 5.59 10.50 -10.80
C LYS A 74 4.34 10.08 -11.59
N GLY A 75 3.91 8.82 -11.45
CA GLY A 75 2.65 8.34 -12.01
C GLY A 75 1.43 8.82 -11.24
N PHE A 76 1.57 9.20 -9.96
CA PHE A 76 0.49 9.71 -9.10
C PHE A 76 0.56 11.22 -8.86
N ILE A 77 1.77 11.74 -8.62
CA ILE A 77 2.04 13.14 -8.29
C ILE A 77 2.85 13.76 -9.43
N SER A 78 2.28 14.76 -10.09
CA SER A 78 2.94 15.49 -11.17
C SER A 78 3.79 16.66 -10.65
N GLY A 79 3.49 17.17 -9.46
CA GLY A 79 4.27 18.25 -8.84
C GLY A 79 3.94 18.48 -7.37
N CYS A 80 4.88 19.11 -6.67
CA CYS A 80 4.71 19.60 -5.31
C CYS A 80 5.49 20.91 -5.18
N GLU A 81 4.89 21.90 -4.54
CA GLU A 81 5.42 23.25 -4.39
C GLU A 81 5.24 23.69 -2.94
N LEU A 82 6.34 24.01 -2.27
CA LEU A 82 6.33 24.63 -0.95
C LEU A 82 6.10 26.14 -1.13
N MET A 83 4.86 26.58 -0.90
CA MET A 83 4.44 27.95 -1.19
C MET A 83 4.85 28.94 -0.11
N GLU A 84 4.76 28.52 1.15
CA GLU A 84 4.97 29.38 2.32
C GLU A 84 5.43 28.51 3.48
N VAL A 85 6.35 29.02 4.29
CA VAL A 85 6.69 28.45 5.61
C VAL A 85 6.47 29.54 6.65
N HIS A 86 5.74 29.18 7.70
CA HIS A 86 5.33 30.09 8.76
C HIS A 86 5.62 29.49 10.14
N SER A 87 5.69 30.33 11.15
CA SER A 87 5.94 29.88 12.52
C SER A 87 5.24 30.78 13.53
N ALA A 88 5.01 30.27 14.74
CA ALA A 88 4.72 31.14 15.87
C ALA A 88 5.96 31.98 16.21
N ASP A 89 5.75 33.16 16.79
CA ASP A 89 6.77 34.21 16.99
C ASP A 89 8.07 33.71 17.68
N ASP A 90 7.98 32.63 18.47
CA ASP A 90 9.13 32.07 19.21
C ASP A 90 9.94 31.01 18.44
N THR A 91 9.57 30.66 17.20
CA THR A 91 10.26 29.63 16.40
C THR A 91 10.98 30.22 15.20
N GLU A 92 12.31 30.19 15.23
CA GLU A 92 13.16 30.58 14.10
C GLU A 92 13.20 29.48 13.03
N ILE A 93 12.71 29.79 11.82
CA ILE A 93 12.79 28.93 10.63
C ILE A 93 14.10 29.20 9.88
N LYS A 94 14.86 28.13 9.58
CA LYS A 94 16.15 28.17 8.88
C LYS A 94 16.04 27.48 7.52
N TYR A 95 16.89 27.84 6.58
CA TYR A 95 16.98 27.21 5.26
C TYR A 95 18.42 26.77 4.99
N ASN A 96 18.63 25.51 4.62
CA ASN A 96 19.97 24.95 4.35
C ASN A 96 20.29 24.76 2.86
N GLY A 97 19.52 25.36 1.95
CA GLY A 97 19.66 25.14 0.51
C GLY A 97 18.84 23.97 -0.04
N LYS A 98 18.26 23.14 0.84
CA LYS A 98 17.41 21.99 0.46
C LYS A 98 16.07 21.99 1.20
N TYR A 99 16.09 22.31 2.49
CA TYR A 99 14.94 22.21 3.39
C TYR A 99 14.76 23.48 4.20
N HIS A 100 13.51 23.82 4.47
CA HIS A 100 13.14 24.72 5.55
C HIS A 100 13.00 23.89 6.83
N TYR A 101 13.74 24.23 7.88
CA TYR A 101 13.85 23.44 9.10
C TYR A 101 13.90 24.32 10.36
N TRP A 102 13.67 23.73 11.53
CA TRP A 102 13.74 24.39 12.84
C TRP A 102 14.43 23.49 13.87
N ARG A 103 14.85 24.07 15.01
CA ARG A 103 15.47 23.34 16.12
C ARG A 103 15.04 23.97 17.45
N ALA A 104 13.98 23.45 18.07
CA ALA A 104 13.56 23.73 19.46
C ALA A 104 12.22 23.01 19.76
N GLU A 105 11.82 22.95 21.04
CA GLU A 105 10.43 22.66 21.48
C GLU A 105 9.47 23.85 21.22
N ALA A 106 9.83 24.79 20.34
CA ALA A 106 9.14 26.05 20.14
C ALA A 106 7.97 25.95 19.12
N GLY A 107 6.99 26.85 19.29
CA GLY A 107 5.60 26.73 18.84
C GLY A 107 5.36 26.32 17.39
N GLN A 108 4.74 25.13 17.23
CA GLN A 108 4.02 24.60 16.06
C GLN A 108 4.29 25.32 14.73
N PRO A 109 5.51 25.24 14.17
CA PRO A 109 5.76 25.79 12.85
C PRO A 109 4.94 25.06 11.80
N GLY A 110 4.62 25.76 10.71
CA GLY A 110 3.75 25.28 9.65
C GLY A 110 4.17 25.72 8.25
N ALA A 111 3.47 25.21 7.25
CA ALA A 111 3.72 25.51 5.86
C ALA A 111 2.47 25.33 4.99
N LYS A 112 2.40 26.10 3.90
CA LYS A 112 1.45 25.86 2.81
C LYS A 112 2.14 25.13 1.67
N VAL A 113 1.56 24.01 1.27
CA VAL A 113 2.07 23.17 0.18
C VAL A 113 0.98 23.00 -0.86
N ARG A 114 1.33 23.20 -2.13
CA ARG A 114 0.48 22.85 -3.26
C ARG A 114 0.94 21.53 -3.85
N ILE A 115 0.03 20.58 -3.98
CA ILE A 115 0.30 19.29 -4.61
C ILE A 115 -0.52 19.21 -5.91
N LYS A 116 0.12 18.75 -6.99
CA LYS A 116 -0.54 18.41 -8.26
C LYS A 116 -0.52 16.91 -8.45
N VAL A 117 -1.69 16.33 -8.69
CA VAL A 117 -1.84 14.91 -9.01
C VAL A 117 -1.98 14.71 -10.52
N THR A 118 -1.70 13.50 -10.98
CA THR A 118 -1.81 13.15 -12.41
C THR A 118 -3.26 12.91 -12.83
N ASP A 119 -4.11 12.47 -11.91
CA ASP A 119 -5.54 12.20 -12.10
C ASP A 119 -6.38 12.77 -10.92
N SER A 120 -7.47 13.47 -11.24
CA SER A 120 -8.35 14.13 -10.25
C SER A 120 -9.00 13.14 -9.28
N ALA A 121 -9.20 11.89 -9.71
CA ALA A 121 -9.79 10.85 -8.87
C ALA A 121 -8.91 10.50 -7.64
N TRP A 122 -7.62 10.84 -7.63
CA TRP A 122 -6.78 10.71 -6.45
C TRP A 122 -7.16 11.65 -5.30
N LEU A 123 -7.95 12.69 -5.60
CA LEU A 123 -8.44 13.67 -4.63
C LEU A 123 -9.90 13.45 -4.24
N SER A 124 -10.56 12.42 -4.78
CA SER A 124 -12.01 12.25 -4.66
C SER A 124 -12.49 11.99 -3.22
N HIS A 125 -11.60 11.53 -2.34
CA HIS A 125 -11.90 11.29 -0.93
C HIS A 125 -11.70 12.54 -0.05
N LEU A 126 -11.21 13.64 -0.61
CA LEU A 126 -10.95 14.88 0.09
C LEU A 126 -12.05 15.90 -0.16
N SER A 127 -12.30 16.73 0.85
CA SER A 127 -13.14 17.92 0.77
C SER A 127 -12.38 19.14 1.27
N ALA A 128 -12.88 20.34 0.97
CA ALA A 128 -12.43 21.54 1.67
C ALA A 128 -12.56 21.32 3.19
N ASN A 129 -11.56 21.80 3.95
CA ASN A 129 -11.44 21.62 5.41
C ASN A 129 -11.25 20.18 5.92
N SER A 130 -11.05 19.17 5.05
CA SER A 130 -10.60 17.85 5.52
C SER A 130 -9.30 17.98 6.31
N GLN A 131 -9.19 17.21 7.39
CA GLN A 131 -8.05 17.25 8.30
C GLN A 131 -7.62 15.84 8.70
N TRP A 132 -6.32 15.61 8.78
CA TRP A 132 -5.74 14.36 9.23
C TRP A 132 -4.38 14.58 9.87
N LYS A 133 -3.90 13.54 10.54
CA LYS A 133 -2.53 13.48 11.03
C LYS A 133 -1.70 12.69 10.03
N SER A 134 -0.48 13.15 9.76
CA SER A 134 0.42 12.51 8.82
C SER A 134 1.78 12.18 9.45
N SER A 135 2.36 11.07 9.01
CA SER A 135 3.71 10.64 9.32
C SER A 135 4.69 10.88 8.16
N ALA A 136 4.31 11.75 7.22
CA ALA A 136 5.07 12.00 5.99
C ALA A 136 6.53 12.40 6.26
N TYR A 137 7.44 11.91 5.44
CA TYR A 137 8.84 12.28 5.43
C TYR A 137 9.36 12.16 4.00
N ASP A 138 10.46 12.84 3.73
CA ASP A 138 11.08 12.86 2.42
C ASP A 138 11.51 11.47 1.96
N ALA A 139 11.29 11.19 0.68
CA ALA A 139 11.98 10.09 0.02
C ALA A 139 13.24 10.63 -0.65
N GLU A 140 14.40 10.23 -0.13
CA GLU A 140 15.70 10.52 -0.73
C GLU A 140 15.97 9.57 -1.91
N VAL A 141 15.28 9.83 -3.02
CA VAL A 141 15.37 9.05 -4.26
C VAL A 141 15.25 9.95 -5.47
N ASP A 142 15.86 9.55 -6.57
CA ASP A 142 15.64 10.17 -7.88
C ASP A 142 14.39 9.56 -8.53
N TYR A 143 13.44 10.40 -8.92
CA TYR A 143 12.18 9.96 -9.51
C TYR A 143 12.30 9.77 -11.02
N VAL A 144 12.05 8.53 -11.46
CA VAL A 144 11.99 8.16 -12.87
C VAL A 144 10.69 8.68 -13.49
N SER A 145 10.76 9.18 -14.72
CA SER A 145 9.56 9.59 -15.46
C SER A 145 8.60 8.41 -15.61
N ARG A 146 7.31 8.66 -15.46
CA ARG A 146 6.28 7.63 -15.56
C ARG A 146 5.01 8.21 -16.18
N GLU A 147 4.33 7.41 -16.99
CA GLU A 147 2.99 7.73 -17.48
C GLU A 147 1.99 7.87 -16.32
N THR A 148 0.92 8.61 -16.57
CA THR A 148 -0.15 8.80 -15.58
C THR A 148 -0.73 7.46 -15.15
N ILE A 149 -0.72 7.22 -13.85
CA ILE A 149 -1.49 6.17 -13.22
C ILE A 149 -2.85 6.77 -12.88
N ALA A 150 -3.91 6.21 -13.44
CA ALA A 150 -5.30 6.53 -13.11
C ALA A 150 -5.91 5.38 -12.30
N PRO A 151 -6.90 5.64 -11.43
CA PRO A 151 -7.60 4.56 -10.76
C PRO A 151 -8.33 3.71 -11.79
N LYS A 152 -7.98 2.42 -11.84
CA LYS A 152 -8.68 1.48 -12.72
C LYS A 152 -10.05 1.18 -12.14
N SER A 153 -11.07 1.07 -13.02
CA SER A 153 -12.37 0.53 -12.63
C SER A 153 -12.18 -0.88 -12.05
N GLU A 154 -13.03 -1.27 -11.10
CA GLU A 154 -13.02 -2.64 -10.56
C GLU A 154 -13.38 -3.70 -11.63
N GLU A 155 -13.75 -3.27 -12.83
CA GLU A 155 -13.94 -4.06 -14.05
C GLU A 155 -12.62 -4.54 -14.69
N GLY A 156 -11.59 -4.78 -13.87
CA GLY A 156 -10.33 -5.37 -14.34
C GLY A 156 -10.57 -6.75 -14.95
N VAL A 157 -9.73 -7.13 -15.91
CA VAL A 157 -9.66 -8.52 -16.36
C VAL A 157 -8.93 -9.30 -15.27
N PHE A 158 -9.61 -10.24 -14.63
CA PHE A 158 -9.02 -11.08 -13.60
C PHE A 158 -8.68 -12.45 -14.18
N SER A 159 -7.53 -12.98 -13.79
CA SER A 159 -7.02 -14.25 -14.28
C SER A 159 -6.58 -15.15 -13.13
N GLN A 160 -6.92 -16.43 -13.25
CA GLN A 160 -6.37 -17.52 -12.44
C GLN A 160 -5.22 -18.24 -13.18
N ASP A 161 -4.70 -17.65 -14.26
CA ASP A 161 -3.55 -18.20 -14.98
C ASP A 161 -2.25 -17.82 -14.23
N TYR A 162 -1.81 -18.71 -13.35
CA TYR A 162 -0.60 -18.52 -12.54
C TYR A 162 0.67 -18.37 -13.38
N GLN A 163 0.68 -18.87 -14.62
CA GLN A 163 1.86 -18.86 -15.50
C GLN A 163 1.92 -17.60 -16.35
N ASN A 164 0.79 -17.18 -16.92
CA ASN A 164 0.79 -16.14 -17.95
C ASN A 164 0.23 -14.79 -17.50
N SER A 165 -0.46 -14.71 -16.37
CA SER A 165 -1.06 -13.46 -15.90
C SER A 165 -0.04 -12.43 -15.37
N GLY A 166 1.18 -12.85 -15.07
CA GLY A 166 2.21 -12.02 -14.43
C GLY A 166 2.00 -11.80 -12.92
N GLY A 167 0.89 -12.27 -12.35
CA GLY A 167 0.50 -12.10 -10.95
C GLY A 167 1.33 -12.92 -9.97
N TRP A 168 1.97 -13.99 -10.44
CA TRP A 168 2.68 -14.92 -9.58
C TRP A 168 4.12 -15.14 -10.05
N ILE A 169 4.98 -15.51 -9.09
CA ILE A 169 6.34 -15.97 -9.37
C ILE A 169 6.44 -17.44 -9.04
N ALA A 170 6.98 -18.21 -9.99
CA ALA A 170 7.18 -19.63 -9.82
C ALA A 170 8.52 -19.87 -9.12
N ILE A 171 8.51 -20.64 -8.03
CA ILE A 171 9.70 -20.94 -7.23
C ILE A 171 9.80 -22.44 -6.94
N ASN A 172 11.02 -22.90 -6.62
CA ASN A 172 11.23 -24.19 -5.97
C ASN A 172 10.88 -24.05 -4.48
N PRO A 173 9.95 -24.84 -3.91
CA PRO A 173 9.60 -24.74 -2.49
C PRO A 173 10.77 -24.88 -1.51
N GLU A 174 11.87 -25.52 -1.91
CA GLU A 174 13.06 -25.67 -1.05
C GLU A 174 13.65 -24.32 -0.63
N VAL A 175 13.49 -23.27 -1.44
CA VAL A 175 13.94 -21.91 -1.10
C VAL A 175 13.13 -21.31 0.06
N LEU A 176 11.97 -21.89 0.36
CA LEU A 176 11.17 -21.46 1.48
C LEU A 176 11.72 -21.98 2.80
N ASP A 177 12.70 -22.88 2.90
CA ASP A 177 13.18 -23.37 4.20
C ASP A 177 12.02 -23.85 5.11
N PHE A 178 11.15 -24.68 4.54
CA PHE A 178 10.02 -25.33 5.19
C PHE A 178 10.06 -26.81 4.85
N ASP A 179 9.44 -27.70 5.65
CA ASP A 179 9.34 -29.10 5.26
C ASP A 179 8.36 -29.22 4.08
N THR A 180 8.94 -29.16 2.88
CA THR A 180 8.24 -29.12 1.59
C THR A 180 8.34 -30.44 0.85
N LYS A 181 8.74 -31.53 1.52
CA LYS A 181 8.92 -32.85 0.88
C LYS A 181 7.66 -33.37 0.20
N SER A 182 6.49 -32.97 0.70
CA SER A 182 5.18 -33.33 0.13
C SER A 182 4.63 -32.31 -0.88
N TRP A 183 5.36 -31.23 -1.13
CA TRP A 183 4.93 -30.15 -2.02
C TRP A 183 5.32 -30.47 -3.48
N PRO A 184 4.63 -29.88 -4.47
CA PRO A 184 5.03 -29.97 -5.86
C PRO A 184 6.42 -29.36 -6.09
N LYS A 185 7.17 -29.83 -7.10
CA LYS A 185 8.51 -29.29 -7.45
C LYS A 185 8.53 -27.77 -7.69
N GLN A 186 7.37 -27.21 -8.04
CA GLN A 186 7.21 -25.79 -8.28
C GLN A 186 5.90 -25.33 -7.65
N VAL A 187 5.95 -24.22 -6.92
CA VAL A 187 4.77 -23.52 -6.42
C VAL A 187 4.80 -22.07 -6.88
N TYR A 188 3.64 -21.44 -6.85
CA TYR A 188 3.48 -20.07 -7.32
C TYR A 188 3.13 -19.16 -6.16
N LEU A 189 4.00 -18.18 -5.91
CA LEU A 189 3.78 -17.19 -4.87
C LEU A 189 3.15 -15.94 -5.45
N PRO A 190 2.24 -15.27 -4.72
CA PRO A 190 1.73 -13.98 -5.14
C PRO A 190 2.90 -13.01 -5.25
N LYS A 191 3.10 -12.44 -6.45
CA LYS A 191 4.19 -11.50 -6.71
C LYS A 191 3.90 -10.13 -6.11
N TYR A 192 2.63 -9.72 -6.13
CA TYR A 192 2.15 -8.41 -5.67
C TYR A 192 1.43 -8.47 -4.32
N SER A 193 1.07 -7.31 -3.76
CA SER A 193 0.28 -7.24 -2.52
C SER A 193 -1.15 -7.75 -2.72
N VAL A 194 -1.80 -8.11 -1.61
CA VAL A 194 -3.19 -8.62 -1.55
C VAL A 194 -4.20 -7.75 -2.32
N LYS A 195 -3.94 -6.44 -2.44
CA LYS A 195 -4.81 -5.49 -3.15
C LYS A 195 -4.83 -5.69 -4.67
N SER A 196 -3.91 -6.47 -5.22
CA SER A 196 -3.82 -6.78 -6.66
C SER A 196 -4.61 -8.02 -7.05
N TYR A 197 -5.21 -8.67 -6.06
CA TYR A 197 -5.97 -9.88 -6.23
C TYR A 197 -7.38 -9.69 -5.70
N ARG A 198 -8.29 -10.49 -6.21
CA ARG A 198 -9.60 -10.70 -5.61
C ARG A 198 -9.83 -12.17 -5.36
N ARG A 199 -10.85 -12.46 -4.58
CA ARG A 199 -11.35 -13.82 -4.43
C ARG A 199 -12.25 -14.16 -5.62
N ALA A 200 -11.94 -15.24 -6.34
CA ALA A 200 -12.75 -15.75 -7.45
C ALA A 200 -14.14 -16.17 -6.97
N ASP A 201 -14.16 -17.12 -6.05
CA ASP A 201 -15.35 -17.75 -5.51
C ASP A 201 -15.35 -17.66 -3.99
N LYS A 202 -16.52 -17.42 -3.40
CA LYS A 202 -16.70 -17.42 -1.95
C LYS A 202 -17.20 -18.80 -1.51
N MET A 203 -16.30 -19.62 -1.00
CA MET A 203 -16.61 -20.90 -0.37
C MET A 203 -16.74 -20.75 1.15
N THR A 204 -17.55 -21.60 1.76
CA THR A 204 -17.70 -21.80 3.20
C THR A 204 -17.12 -23.16 3.60
N GLN A 205 -17.11 -23.47 4.90
CA GLN A 205 -16.69 -24.80 5.38
C GLN A 205 -17.41 -25.95 4.66
N ASN A 206 -18.70 -25.80 4.35
CA ASN A 206 -19.51 -26.86 3.75
C ASN A 206 -19.14 -27.17 2.30
N ASP A 207 -18.49 -26.22 1.62
CA ASP A 207 -18.06 -26.37 0.22
C ASP A 207 -16.68 -27.06 0.12
N LEU A 208 -15.96 -27.19 1.23
CA LEU A 208 -14.57 -27.68 1.29
C LEU A 208 -14.51 -29.19 1.56
N SER A 209 -14.99 -29.99 0.61
CA SER A 209 -14.77 -31.45 0.64
C SER A 209 -13.29 -31.81 0.47
N PRO A 210 -12.84 -33.02 0.86
CA PRO A 210 -11.45 -33.46 0.66
C PRO A 210 -10.98 -33.35 -0.81
N ALA A 211 -11.86 -33.63 -1.77
CA ALA A 211 -11.54 -33.50 -3.19
C ALA A 211 -11.33 -32.04 -3.59
N VAL A 212 -12.18 -31.13 -3.12
CA VAL A 212 -12.05 -29.68 -3.36
C VAL A 212 -10.77 -29.16 -2.72
N ILE A 213 -10.48 -29.54 -1.48
CA ILE A 213 -9.23 -29.17 -0.79
C ILE A 213 -8.01 -29.61 -1.60
N GLY A 214 -7.99 -30.85 -2.10
CA GLY A 214 -6.90 -31.34 -2.94
C GLY A 214 -6.63 -30.48 -4.17
N GLN A 215 -7.68 -29.93 -4.79
CA GLN A 215 -7.56 -29.00 -5.93
C GLN A 215 -7.12 -27.57 -5.55
N LEU A 216 -7.23 -27.23 -4.27
CA LEU A 216 -6.88 -25.91 -3.73
C LEU A 216 -5.49 -25.87 -3.11
N LEU A 217 -4.92 -27.02 -2.74
CA LEU A 217 -3.57 -27.10 -2.19
C LEU A 217 -2.56 -26.45 -3.13
N PHE A 218 -1.66 -25.68 -2.53
CA PHE A 218 -0.60 -24.91 -3.19
C PHE A 218 -1.08 -23.83 -4.17
N LYS A 219 -2.35 -23.42 -4.07
CA LYS A 219 -2.85 -22.19 -4.71
C LYS A 219 -2.76 -21.01 -3.76
N THR A 220 -2.75 -19.80 -4.32
CA THR A 220 -2.93 -18.57 -3.53
C THR A 220 -4.41 -18.41 -3.19
N VAL A 221 -4.72 -18.20 -1.91
CA VAL A 221 -6.09 -18.15 -1.40
C VAL A 221 -6.32 -16.98 -0.46
N PHE A 222 -7.59 -16.63 -0.29
CA PHE A 222 -8.11 -15.76 0.77
C PHE A 222 -8.83 -16.60 1.82
N VAL A 223 -8.51 -16.40 3.09
CA VAL A 223 -9.17 -17.08 4.22
C VAL A 223 -9.62 -16.07 5.27
N LEU A 224 -10.83 -16.28 5.79
CA LEU A 224 -11.34 -15.66 7.01
C LEU A 224 -11.78 -16.77 7.95
N THR A 225 -11.24 -16.79 9.17
CA THR A 225 -11.62 -17.75 10.22
C THR A 225 -12.64 -17.16 11.20
N ARG A 226 -13.27 -18.01 12.02
CA ARG A 226 -14.22 -17.61 13.08
C ARG A 226 -13.57 -16.77 14.17
N SER A 227 -12.27 -16.95 14.41
CA SER A 227 -11.46 -16.10 15.30
C SER A 227 -11.17 -14.71 14.71
N GLY A 228 -11.61 -14.43 13.48
CA GLY A 228 -11.39 -13.15 12.80
C GLY A 228 -10.06 -13.06 12.06
N ASN A 229 -9.26 -14.14 12.03
CA ASN A 229 -7.99 -14.15 11.32
C ASN A 229 -8.24 -14.07 9.81
N LYS A 230 -7.61 -13.09 9.16
CA LYS A 230 -7.63 -12.92 7.70
C LYS A 230 -6.26 -13.27 7.16
N ALA A 231 -6.21 -14.17 6.19
CA ALA A 231 -4.97 -14.57 5.55
C ALA A 231 -5.08 -14.51 4.03
N PHE A 232 -3.97 -14.16 3.39
CA PHE A 232 -3.78 -14.18 1.94
C PHE A 232 -2.40 -14.75 1.63
N GLY A 233 -2.33 -15.78 0.79
CA GLY A 233 -1.06 -16.45 0.49
C GLY A 233 -1.23 -17.88 0.02
N LEU A 234 -0.13 -18.63 0.02
CA LEU A 234 -0.09 -20.02 -0.46
C LEU A 234 -0.76 -20.97 0.54
N PHE A 235 -1.77 -21.74 0.10
CA PHE A 235 -2.46 -22.72 0.93
C PHE A 235 -1.70 -24.05 0.99
N PHE A 236 -1.52 -24.64 2.18
CA PHE A 236 -0.79 -25.90 2.34
C PHE A 236 -1.26 -26.70 3.57
N PRO A 237 -1.06 -28.03 3.60
CA PRO A 237 -1.34 -28.84 4.78
C PRO A 237 -0.15 -28.82 5.76
N VAL A 238 -0.43 -28.87 7.06
CA VAL A 238 0.61 -28.91 8.11
C VAL A 238 0.05 -29.57 9.38
N ASP A 239 0.69 -30.65 9.84
CA ASP A 239 0.38 -31.34 11.10
C ASP A 239 -1.11 -31.62 11.35
N GLY A 240 -1.81 -32.14 10.34
CA GLY A 240 -3.25 -32.44 10.42
C GLY A 240 -4.16 -31.20 10.37
N LYS A 241 -3.59 -30.01 10.21
CA LYS A 241 -4.26 -28.74 9.99
C LYS A 241 -3.95 -28.20 8.60
N PHE A 242 -4.44 -26.99 8.34
CA PHE A 242 -4.13 -26.24 7.14
C PHE A 242 -3.47 -24.91 7.50
N GLY A 243 -2.62 -24.44 6.61
CA GLY A 243 -1.90 -23.18 6.70
C GLY A 243 -2.08 -22.33 5.46
N VAL A 244 -2.02 -21.01 5.64
CA VAL A 244 -1.80 -20.04 4.57
C VAL A 244 -0.46 -19.35 4.83
N MET A 245 0.51 -19.54 3.94
CA MET A 245 1.81 -18.90 4.00
C MET A 245 1.70 -17.53 3.36
N GLN A 246 1.78 -16.50 4.20
CA GLN A 246 1.70 -15.11 3.82
C GLN A 246 3.11 -14.57 3.58
N PHE A 247 3.27 -13.79 2.53
CA PHE A 247 4.50 -13.10 2.20
C PHE A 247 4.33 -11.63 2.56
N LEU A 248 5.26 -11.12 3.38
CA LEU A 248 5.27 -9.78 3.92
C LEU A 248 6.62 -9.14 3.60
N ASN A 249 6.72 -7.82 3.66
CA ASN A 249 8.00 -7.15 3.42
C ASN A 249 9.08 -7.53 4.46
N THR A 250 8.66 -8.02 5.62
CA THR A 250 9.55 -8.47 6.71
C THR A 250 9.87 -9.96 6.64
N GLY A 251 9.50 -10.65 5.55
CA GLY A 251 9.70 -12.08 5.37
C GLY A 251 8.38 -12.82 5.16
N ARG A 252 8.13 -13.86 5.94
CA ARG A 252 6.94 -14.71 5.79
C ARG A 252 6.29 -14.99 7.15
N SER A 253 4.98 -15.19 7.13
CA SER A 253 4.21 -15.66 8.28
C SER A 253 3.26 -16.78 7.87
N GLY A 254 2.85 -17.61 8.83
CA GLY A 254 1.84 -18.64 8.62
C GLY A 254 0.59 -18.33 9.42
N ALA A 255 -0.57 -18.42 8.78
CA ALA A 255 -1.86 -18.49 9.47
C ALA A 255 -2.36 -19.93 9.43
N PHE A 256 -2.47 -20.56 10.61
CA PHE A 256 -2.84 -21.96 10.75
C PHE A 256 -4.24 -22.11 11.33
N PHE A 257 -5.02 -23.04 10.81
CA PHE A 257 -6.42 -23.24 11.20
C PHE A 257 -6.92 -24.65 10.87
N GLU A 258 -7.98 -25.06 11.55
CA GLU A 258 -8.82 -26.19 11.17
C GLU A 258 -9.88 -25.76 10.14
N LEU A 259 -10.34 -26.70 9.32
CA LEU A 259 -11.39 -26.40 8.32
C LEU A 259 -12.70 -25.94 8.98
N SER A 260 -12.99 -26.46 10.17
CA SER A 260 -14.15 -26.10 11.00
C SER A 260 -14.16 -24.61 11.38
N GLU A 261 -13.00 -23.96 11.39
CA GLU A 261 -12.84 -22.55 11.72
C GLU A 261 -13.09 -21.64 10.52
N ILE A 262 -13.20 -22.16 9.30
CA ILE A 262 -13.34 -21.35 8.09
C ILE A 262 -14.75 -20.73 8.02
N VAL A 263 -14.78 -19.40 7.92
CA VAL A 263 -16.00 -18.62 7.62
C VAL A 263 -16.09 -18.39 6.12
N THR A 264 -14.99 -17.96 5.51
CA THR A 264 -14.90 -17.81 4.05
C THR A 264 -13.55 -18.24 3.53
N PHE A 265 -13.54 -18.92 2.39
CA PHE A 265 -12.36 -19.37 1.65
C PHE A 265 -12.53 -19.01 0.17
N GLY A 266 -11.44 -18.81 -0.55
CA GLY A 266 -11.51 -18.74 -2.02
C GLY A 266 -10.17 -18.54 -2.69
N VAL A 267 -10.06 -19.03 -3.93
CA VAL A 267 -8.86 -18.89 -4.75
C VAL A 267 -8.69 -17.43 -5.16
N ALA A 268 -7.44 -16.99 -5.22
CA ALA A 268 -7.08 -15.67 -5.71
C ALA A 268 -7.09 -15.61 -7.25
N GLU A 269 -7.66 -14.55 -7.80
CA GLU A 269 -7.47 -14.13 -9.19
C GLU A 269 -6.66 -12.84 -9.20
N PHE A 270 -5.69 -12.74 -10.10
CA PHE A 270 -4.88 -11.55 -10.28
C PHE A 270 -5.55 -10.61 -11.28
N ASN A 271 -5.60 -9.32 -10.96
CA ASN A 271 -5.99 -8.31 -11.93
C ASN A 271 -4.83 -8.12 -12.92
N VAL A 272 -4.96 -8.61 -14.16
CA VAL A 272 -3.87 -8.55 -15.16
C VAL A 272 -3.51 -7.12 -15.55
N ASN A 273 -4.42 -6.19 -15.25
CA ASN A 273 -4.20 -4.77 -15.45
C ASN A 273 -3.57 -4.10 -14.21
N ASP A 274 -3.15 -4.79 -13.15
CA ASP A 274 -2.56 -4.14 -11.98
C ASP A 274 -1.03 -3.99 -12.11
N ASP A 275 -0.62 -2.96 -12.86
CA ASP A 275 0.78 -2.54 -13.06
C ASP A 275 1.29 -1.58 -11.97
N THR A 276 0.46 -1.26 -10.98
CA THR A 276 0.67 -0.14 -10.04
C THR A 276 1.22 -0.57 -8.66
N LYS A 277 1.03 -1.84 -8.27
CA LYS A 277 1.28 -2.30 -6.90
C LYS A 277 2.55 -3.11 -6.75
N VAL A 278 3.69 -2.53 -7.11
CA VAL A 278 5.02 -3.16 -7.02
C VAL A 278 5.49 -3.31 -5.55
N ILE A 279 4.88 -4.19 -4.77
CA ILE A 279 5.66 -4.90 -3.76
C ILE A 279 6.10 -6.17 -4.46
N VAL A 280 7.30 -6.18 -5.05
CA VAL A 280 7.93 -7.44 -5.43
C VAL A 280 8.46 -8.03 -4.14
N PHE A 281 7.82 -9.10 -3.66
CA PHE A 281 8.45 -9.96 -2.65
C PHE A 281 9.65 -10.62 -3.34
N GLY A 282 10.84 -10.09 -3.06
CA GLY A 282 12.14 -10.59 -3.52
C GLY A 282 12.89 -11.24 -2.37
#